data_AF-A0A9P0LF22-F1
#
_entry.id   AF-A0A9P0LF22-F1
#
_cell.length_a   1.000
_cell.length_b   1.000
_cell.length_c   1.000
_cell.angle_alpha   90.00
_cell.angle_beta   90.00
_cell.angle_gamma   90.00
#
_symmetry.space_group_name_H-M   'P 1'
#
loop_
_entity.id
_entity.type
_entity.pdbx_description
1 polymer ?
#
loop_
_entity_poly.entity_id
_entity_poly.type
_entity_poly.pdbx_seq_one_letter_code
_entity_poly.pdbx_strand_id
1 'polypeptide(L)'
;MPHVNILFNQLQKRKTEPAQVKTAIDNFEKCIDDVRNKIDDIINEAKSICTEPQGNKRRRRNNSSHDHRVAPLEVYDNIISIQKSFGSRIPFFPEYFGEYCGKFPDDKLETTCLAYPELEKTRLKTELSVIYARSDCRDLHGTLSLLKFLIQNGLEETLKQTKKLLEIIVTTYVDIKV
;
A
#
# COMPACT_ATOMS: atom_id res chain seq x y z
N MET A 1 40.40 -17.13 5.57
CA MET A 1 39.31 -17.61 6.46
C MET A 1 38.52 -18.71 5.75
N PRO A 2 38.91 -19.98 5.85
CA PRO A 2 38.30 -21.08 5.11
C PRO A 2 36.80 -21.28 5.45
N HIS A 3 36.42 -21.04 6.70
CA HIS A 3 35.03 -21.18 7.18
C HIS A 3 34.06 -20.17 6.54
N VAL A 4 34.53 -18.96 6.23
CA VAL A 4 33.72 -17.93 5.55
C VAL A 4 33.44 -18.31 4.09
N ASN A 5 34.41 -18.92 3.41
CA ASN A 5 34.23 -19.42 2.04
C ASN A 5 33.30 -20.63 1.98
N ILE A 6 33.33 -21.50 2.98
CA ILE A 6 32.42 -22.65 3.09
C ILE A 6 30.98 -22.17 3.32
N LEU A 7 30.77 -21.21 4.23
CA LEU A 7 29.47 -20.58 4.46
C LEU A 7 28.97 -19.82 3.22
N PHE A 8 29.85 -19.07 2.55
CA PHE A 8 29.53 -18.37 1.31
C PHE A 8 29.07 -19.33 0.21
N ASN A 9 29.78 -20.44 0.01
CA ASN A 9 29.41 -21.46 -0.98
C ASN A 9 28.14 -22.25 -0.60
N GLN A 10 27.87 -22.45 0.69
CA GLN A 10 26.66 -23.13 1.15
C GLN A 10 25.41 -22.23 1.10
N LEU A 11 25.56 -20.94 1.36
CA LEU A 11 24.48 -19.95 1.35
C LEU A 11 24.20 -19.39 -0.05
N GLN A 12 25.19 -19.38 -0.94
CA GLN A 12 25.00 -19.03 -2.34
C GLN A 12 24.38 -20.21 -3.12
N LYS A 13 23.12 -20.56 -2.80
CA LYS A 13 22.28 -21.35 -3.71
C LYS A 13 21.89 -20.48 -4.90
N ARG A 14 22.80 -20.35 -5.88
CA ARG A 14 22.51 -19.77 -7.20
C ARG A 14 22.50 -20.87 -8.25
N LYS A 15 21.35 -21.50 -8.42
CA LYS A 15 21.01 -22.20 -9.68
C LYS A 15 19.55 -21.93 -10.02
N THR A 16 19.19 -20.65 -10.15
CA THR A 16 18.02 -20.30 -10.95
C THR A 16 18.53 -20.29 -12.38
N GLU A 17 18.39 -21.42 -13.07
CA GLU A 17 18.82 -21.55 -14.46
C GLU A 17 18.01 -20.56 -15.31
N PRO A 18 18.64 -19.66 -16.07
CA PRO A 18 17.93 -18.67 -16.89
C PRO A 18 16.89 -19.30 -17.82
N ALA A 19 17.17 -20.51 -18.30
CA ALA A 19 16.24 -21.31 -19.11
C ALA A 19 14.97 -21.70 -18.33
N GLN A 20 15.10 -22.08 -17.05
CA GLN A 20 13.94 -22.43 -16.21
C GLN A 20 13.08 -21.21 -15.89
N VAL A 21 13.70 -20.05 -15.66
CA VAL A 21 12.98 -18.78 -15.46
C VAL A 21 12.19 -18.42 -16.71
N LYS A 22 12.82 -18.52 -17.89
CA LYS A 22 12.16 -18.24 -19.16
C LYS A 22 10.97 -19.18 -19.40
N THR A 23 11.16 -20.49 -19.20
CA THR A 23 10.07 -21.47 -19.32
C THR A 23 8.93 -21.20 -18.34
N ALA A 24 9.23 -20.76 -17.11
CA ALA A 24 8.20 -20.42 -16.13
C ALA A 24 7.39 -19.16 -16.55
N ILE A 25 8.07 -18.15 -17.11
CA ILE A 25 7.43 -16.95 -17.65
C ILE A 25 6.55 -17.31 -18.86
N ASP A 26 7.08 -18.09 -19.81
CA ASP A 26 6.33 -18.51 -21.00
C ASP A 26 5.09 -19.35 -20.64
N ASN A 27 5.19 -20.21 -19.61
CA ASN A 27 4.05 -20.98 -19.11
C ASN A 27 3.03 -20.10 -18.40
N PHE A 28 3.47 -19.10 -17.65
CA PHE A 28 2.58 -18.15 -16.99
C PHE A 28 1.80 -17.31 -18.00
N GLU A 29 2.46 -16.84 -19.06
CA GLU A 29 1.84 -16.07 -20.14
C GLU A 29 0.76 -16.91 -20.86
N LYS A 30 1.07 -18.17 -21.19
CA LYS A 30 0.08 -19.12 -21.74
C LYS A 30 -1.13 -19.33 -20.83
N CYS A 31 -0.91 -19.48 -19.52
CA CYS A 31 -2.02 -19.64 -18.57
C CYS A 31 -2.92 -18.38 -18.53
N ILE A 32 -2.35 -17.18 -18.62
CA ILE A 32 -3.13 -15.94 -18.68
C ILE A 32 -3.98 -15.89 -19.95
N ASP A 33 -3.39 -16.24 -21.09
CA ASP A 33 -4.10 -16.22 -22.37
C ASP A 33 -5.21 -17.29 -22.41
N ASP A 34 -4.97 -18.48 -21.85
CA ASP A 34 -5.98 -19.52 -21.71
C ASP A 34 -7.15 -19.09 -20.83
N VAL A 35 -6.88 -18.38 -19.73
CA VAL A 35 -7.93 -17.83 -18.88
C VAL A 35 -8.70 -16.75 -19.62
N ARG A 36 -8.01 -15.82 -20.32
CA ARG A 36 -8.65 -14.76 -21.11
C ARG A 36 -9.57 -15.31 -22.18
N ASN A 37 -9.15 -16.35 -22.89
CA ASN A 37 -9.97 -16.99 -23.93
C ASN A 37 -11.20 -17.71 -23.36
N LYS A 38 -11.18 -18.07 -22.07
CA LYS A 38 -12.31 -18.71 -21.35
C LYS A 38 -13.17 -17.72 -20.55
N ILE A 39 -12.84 -16.43 -20.53
CA ILE A 39 -13.61 -15.42 -19.77
C ILE A 39 -15.06 -15.34 -20.24
N ASP A 40 -15.30 -15.45 -21.55
CA ASP A 40 -16.67 -15.37 -22.09
C ASP A 40 -17.52 -16.58 -21.67
N ASP A 41 -16.92 -17.78 -21.60
CA ASP A 41 -17.59 -18.99 -21.11
C ASP A 41 -17.91 -18.88 -19.61
N ILE A 42 -16.98 -18.35 -18.82
CA ILE A 42 -17.18 -18.07 -17.38
C ILE A 42 -18.31 -17.05 -17.17
N ILE A 43 -18.37 -16.00 -17.99
CA ILE A 43 -19.43 -14.98 -17.94
C ILE A 43 -20.79 -15.58 -18.33
N ASN A 44 -20.82 -16.48 -19.33
CA ASN A 44 -22.05 -17.12 -19.78
C ASN A 44 -22.56 -18.16 -18.77
N GLU A 45 -21.66 -18.90 -18.12
CA GLU A 45 -22.00 -19.81 -17.02
C GLU A 45 -22.55 -19.05 -15.80
N ALA A 46 -21.95 -17.93 -15.43
CA ALA A 46 -22.45 -17.06 -14.36
C ALA A 46 -23.85 -16.49 -14.64
N LYS A 47 -24.16 -16.14 -15.90
CA LYS A 47 -25.51 -15.68 -16.30
C LYS A 47 -26.55 -16.78 -16.21
N SER A 48 -26.18 -18.04 -16.46
CA SER A 48 -27.10 -19.19 -16.37
C SER A 48 -27.49 -19.52 -14.93
N ILE A 49 -26.72 -19.10 -13.93
CA ILE A 49 -26.99 -19.35 -12.51
C ILE A 49 -27.99 -18.30 -11.94
N CYS A 50 -28.13 -17.13 -12.58
CA CYS A 50 -28.93 -16.02 -12.06
C CYS A 50 -30.42 -15.98 -12.50
N THR A 51 -31.00 -17.06 -13.03
CA THR A 51 -32.46 -17.12 -13.25
C THR A 51 -33.19 -17.55 -11.96
N GLU A 52 -33.48 -16.60 -11.07
CA GLU A 52 -34.46 -16.81 -10.00
C GLU A 52 -35.91 -16.65 -10.53
N PRO A 53 -36.90 -17.38 -9.95
CA PRO A 53 -38.29 -17.36 -10.41
C PRO A 53 -39.03 -16.06 -10.04
N GLN A 54 -39.85 -15.57 -10.96
CA GLN A 54 -40.70 -14.39 -10.78
C GLN A 54 -41.70 -14.56 -9.62
N GLY A 55 -41.57 -13.70 -8.60
CA GLY A 55 -42.54 -13.48 -7.51
C GLY A 55 -43.05 -12.04 -7.49
N ASN A 56 -44.37 -11.88 -7.36
CA ASN A 56 -45.13 -10.67 -7.70
C ASN A 56 -45.00 -9.45 -6.73
N LYS A 57 -44.89 -8.27 -7.37
CA LYS A 57 -45.47 -6.93 -7.05
C LYS A 57 -45.13 -6.21 -5.73
N ARG A 58 -44.37 -5.10 -5.86
CA ARG A 58 -44.82 -3.73 -5.49
C ARG A 58 -43.99 -2.67 -6.23
N ARG A 59 -44.67 -1.84 -7.05
CA ARG A 59 -44.08 -0.79 -7.90
C ARG A 59 -43.52 0.36 -7.04
N ARG A 60 -42.26 0.73 -7.26
CA ARG A 60 -41.78 2.12 -7.11
C ARG A 60 -40.75 2.46 -8.19
N ARG A 61 -41.19 3.34 -9.10
CA ARG A 61 -40.43 4.31 -9.92
C ARG A 61 -39.33 3.78 -10.85
N ASN A 62 -39.65 3.79 -12.16
CA ASN A 62 -38.77 3.84 -13.33
C ASN A 62 -37.29 3.50 -13.12
N ASN A 63 -36.97 2.21 -13.27
CA ASN A 63 -35.64 1.79 -13.70
C ASN A 63 -35.47 2.18 -15.17
N SER A 64 -35.13 3.44 -15.45
CA SER A 64 -34.27 3.72 -16.59
C SER A 64 -32.95 3.05 -16.27
N SER A 65 -32.63 1.95 -16.96
CA SER A 65 -31.34 1.27 -17.01
C SER A 65 -30.39 1.74 -15.91
N HIS A 66 -30.49 1.13 -14.71
CA HIS A 66 -29.45 1.34 -13.70
C HIS A 66 -28.16 0.91 -14.36
N ASP A 67 -27.42 1.91 -14.84
CA ASP A 67 -26.15 1.74 -15.49
C ASP A 67 -25.29 1.04 -14.45
N HIS A 68 -25.04 -0.26 -14.65
CA HIS A 68 -24.20 -1.07 -13.76
C HIS A 68 -22.77 -0.48 -13.63
N ARG A 69 -22.47 0.61 -14.35
CA ARG A 69 -21.28 1.45 -14.22
C ARG A 69 -21.37 2.51 -13.12
N VAL A 70 -22.54 2.96 -12.69
CA VAL A 70 -22.68 4.04 -11.69
C VAL A 70 -22.16 3.58 -10.33
N ALA A 71 -22.49 2.36 -9.89
CA ALA A 71 -21.98 1.84 -8.62
C ALA A 71 -20.43 1.65 -8.62
N PRO A 72 -19.80 1.06 -9.65
CA PRO A 72 -18.34 1.05 -9.77
C PRO A 72 -17.70 2.43 -9.84
N LEU A 73 -18.33 3.39 -10.55
CA LEU A 73 -17.82 4.76 -10.66
C LEU A 73 -17.91 5.51 -9.33
N GLU A 74 -19.00 5.36 -8.57
CA GLU A 74 -19.10 5.92 -7.22
C GLU A 74 -18.10 5.28 -6.26
N VAL A 75 -17.86 3.98 -6.36
CA VAL A 75 -16.81 3.30 -5.58
C VAL A 75 -15.43 3.83 -5.98
N TYR A 76 -15.17 4.01 -7.27
CA TYR A 76 -13.91 4.54 -7.79
C TYR A 76 -13.70 6.01 -7.39
N ASP A 77 -14.72 6.86 -7.46
CA ASP A 77 -14.68 8.25 -7.01
C ASP A 77 -14.54 8.35 -5.49
N ASN A 78 -15.16 7.43 -4.74
CA ASN A 78 -14.93 7.30 -3.30
C ASN A 78 -13.49 6.88 -3.02
N ILE A 79 -12.93 5.91 -3.75
CA ILE A 79 -11.52 5.50 -3.61
C ILE A 79 -10.58 6.66 -3.97
N ILE A 80 -10.85 7.41 -5.05
CA ILE A 80 -10.04 8.58 -5.44
C ILE A 80 -10.17 9.71 -4.43
N SER A 81 -11.36 9.98 -3.92
CA SER A 81 -11.58 11.03 -2.92
C SER A 81 -10.95 10.67 -1.58
N ILE A 82 -11.02 9.40 -1.18
CA ILE A 82 -10.22 8.79 -0.11
C ILE A 82 -8.75 9.02 -0.43
N GLN A 83 -8.22 8.58 -1.57
CA GLN A 83 -6.81 8.71 -1.94
C GLN A 83 -6.31 10.17 -1.95
N LYS A 84 -7.11 11.13 -2.44
CA LYS A 84 -6.80 12.57 -2.38
C LYS A 84 -6.83 13.10 -0.95
N SER A 85 -7.82 12.68 -0.15
CA SER A 85 -7.90 13.03 1.27
C SER A 85 -6.72 12.45 2.05
N PHE A 86 -6.38 11.17 1.87
CA PHE A 86 -5.27 10.49 2.56
C PHE A 86 -3.89 10.97 2.09
N GLY A 87 -3.68 11.17 0.78
CA GLY A 87 -2.44 11.72 0.23
C GLY A 87 -2.18 13.17 0.68
N SER A 88 -3.24 13.94 0.96
CA SER A 88 -3.12 15.27 1.58
C SER A 88 -2.94 15.22 3.10
N ARG A 89 -3.36 14.13 3.76
CA ARG A 89 -3.44 13.99 5.22
C ARG A 89 -2.20 13.40 5.88
N ILE A 90 -1.30 12.76 5.13
CA ILE A 90 -0.08 12.20 5.71
C ILE A 90 1.15 12.94 5.14
N PRO A 91 1.60 13.99 5.83
CA PRO A 91 2.62 14.89 5.31
C PRO A 91 4.04 14.53 5.75
N PHE A 92 4.21 13.39 6.43
CA PHE A 92 5.46 12.94 7.02
C PHE A 92 6.37 12.24 6.00
N PHE A 93 6.35 12.72 4.75
CA PHE A 93 7.26 12.23 3.73
C PHE A 93 8.63 12.89 3.86
N PRO A 94 9.72 12.13 3.65
CA PRO A 94 11.08 12.65 3.70
C PRO A 94 11.32 13.84 2.78
N GLU A 95 10.57 13.92 1.67
CA GLU A 95 10.65 15.02 0.71
C GLU A 95 10.33 16.40 1.31
N TYR A 96 9.54 16.46 2.40
CA TYR A 96 9.19 17.72 3.10
C TYR A 96 9.99 17.95 4.39
N PHE A 97 10.95 17.07 4.73
CA PHE A 97 11.70 17.19 5.99
C PHE A 97 12.55 18.46 6.04
N GLY A 98 12.97 18.97 4.88
CA GLY A 98 13.64 20.27 4.77
C GLY A 98 12.76 21.44 5.19
N GLU A 99 11.46 21.41 4.86
CA GLU A 99 10.49 22.46 5.20
C GLU A 99 10.04 22.39 6.67
N TYR A 100 10.01 21.19 7.25
CA TYR A 100 9.67 21.00 8.67
C TYR A 100 10.83 21.21 9.63
N CYS A 101 12.05 21.34 9.10
CA CYS A 101 13.19 21.78 9.86
C CYS A 101 13.03 23.26 10.25
N GLY A 102 12.60 23.50 11.50
CA GLY A 102 12.45 24.85 12.06
C GLY A 102 10.99 25.31 12.23
N LYS A 103 10.05 24.75 11.46
CA LYS A 103 8.61 24.92 11.67
C LYS A 103 7.92 23.57 11.64
N PHE A 104 7.73 22.99 12.82
CA PHE A 104 7.02 21.73 12.94
C PHE A 104 5.55 21.90 12.51
N PRO A 105 5.01 21.03 11.65
CA PRO A 105 3.66 21.18 11.14
C PRO A 105 2.63 20.66 12.16
N ASP A 106 2.26 21.51 13.12
CA ASP A 106 1.34 21.15 14.21
C ASP A 106 -0.07 20.81 13.71
N ASP A 107 -0.59 21.54 12.73
CA ASP A 107 -1.92 21.29 12.14
C ASP A 107 -2.02 19.87 11.55
N LYS A 108 -0.93 19.44 10.92
CA LYS A 108 -0.81 18.13 10.26
C LYS A 108 -0.67 16.99 11.26
N LEU A 109 0.05 17.23 12.35
CA LEU A 109 0.11 16.29 13.48
C LEU A 109 -1.28 16.09 14.08
N GLU A 110 -2.03 17.18 14.26
CA GLU A 110 -3.38 17.13 14.82
C GLU A 110 -4.35 16.35 13.92
N THR A 111 -4.34 16.60 12.62
CA THR A 111 -5.15 15.81 11.68
C THR A 111 -4.77 14.32 11.66
N THR A 112 -3.48 14.01 11.83
CA THR A 112 -2.99 12.62 11.84
C THR A 112 -3.40 11.91 13.13
N CYS A 113 -3.30 12.56 14.29
CA CYS A 113 -3.75 12.00 15.56
C CYS A 113 -5.28 11.85 15.63
N LEU A 114 -6.04 12.72 14.95
CA LEU A 114 -7.49 12.55 14.80
C LEU A 114 -7.84 11.34 13.92
N ALA A 115 -7.07 11.09 12.86
CA ALA A 115 -7.27 9.93 11.98
C ALA A 115 -6.82 8.61 12.63
N TYR A 116 -5.76 8.66 13.45
CA TYR A 116 -5.16 7.49 14.09
C TYR A 116 -5.02 7.75 15.60
N PRO A 117 -6.09 7.49 16.39
CA PRO A 117 -6.09 7.76 17.84
C PRO A 117 -5.12 6.87 18.63
N GLU A 118 -4.60 5.80 18.02
CA GLU A 118 -3.56 4.95 18.60
C GLU A 118 -2.16 5.61 18.65
N LEU A 119 -1.98 6.72 17.92
CA LEU A 119 -0.73 7.48 17.92
C LEU A 119 -0.72 8.49 19.06
N GLU A 120 0.36 8.47 19.84
CA GLU A 120 0.55 9.39 20.95
C GLU A 120 1.09 10.74 20.45
N LYS A 121 0.24 11.79 20.46
CA LYS A 121 0.55 13.12 19.89
C LYS A 121 1.86 13.73 20.40
N THR A 122 2.05 13.77 21.71
CA THR A 122 3.21 14.41 22.37
C THR A 122 4.51 13.71 21.99
N ARG A 123 4.52 12.39 22.06
CA ARG A 123 5.67 11.56 21.74
C ARG A 123 5.97 11.54 20.24
N LEU A 124 4.94 11.45 19.39
CA LEU A 124 5.11 11.53 17.95
C LEU A 124 5.73 12.88 17.52
N LYS A 125 5.30 13.99 18.14
CA LYS A 125 5.88 15.32 17.90
C LYS A 125 7.37 15.36 18.23
N THR A 126 7.78 14.85 19.39
CA THR A 126 9.19 14.87 19.82
C THR A 126 10.04 13.96 18.94
N GLU A 127 9.58 12.75 18.66
CA GLU A 127 10.28 11.78 17.81
C GLU A 127 10.51 12.34 16.40
N LEU A 128 9.47 12.89 15.76
CA LEU A 128 9.57 13.49 14.43
C LEU A 128 10.43 14.76 14.42
N SER A 129 10.37 15.57 15.47
CA SER A 129 11.23 16.76 15.58
C SER A 129 12.71 16.37 15.61
N VAL A 130 13.07 15.28 16.30
CA VAL A 130 14.43 14.73 16.31
C VAL A 130 14.83 14.23 14.93
N ILE A 131 13.93 13.54 14.23
CA ILE A 131 14.17 13.04 12.86
C ILE A 131 14.40 14.22 11.90
N TYR A 132 13.59 15.27 11.97
CA TYR A 132 13.75 16.46 11.13
C TYR A 132 15.03 17.23 11.41
N ALA A 133 15.49 17.25 12.66
CA ALA A 133 16.72 17.93 13.04
C ALA A 133 17.99 17.24 12.51
N ARG A 134 17.95 15.91 12.27
CA ARG A 134 19.11 15.13 11.82
C ARG A 134 19.24 15.13 10.30
N SER A 135 20.44 15.43 9.79
CA SER A 135 20.78 15.35 8.36
C SER A 135 20.67 13.93 7.81
N ASP A 136 21.10 12.93 8.58
CA ASP A 136 21.13 11.52 8.15
C ASP A 136 19.73 11.00 7.76
N CYS A 137 18.69 11.56 8.38
CA CYS A 137 17.30 11.21 8.09
C CYS A 137 16.72 11.99 6.91
N ARG A 138 17.31 13.13 6.53
CA ARG A 138 16.89 13.94 5.38
C ARG A 138 17.41 13.38 4.06
N ASP A 139 18.57 12.74 4.10
CA ASP A 139 19.16 12.08 2.92
C ASP A 139 18.42 10.78 2.54
N LEU A 140 17.53 10.29 3.40
CA LEU A 140 16.73 9.10 3.13
C LEU A 140 15.53 9.46 2.27
N HIS A 141 15.52 8.99 1.02
CA HIS A 141 14.35 9.12 0.14
C HIS A 141 13.33 8.01 0.40
N GLY A 142 12.08 8.43 0.65
CA GLY A 142 10.94 7.55 0.82
C GLY A 142 10.76 6.97 2.24
N THR A 143 9.50 6.83 2.63
CA THR A 143 9.01 6.29 3.91
C THR A 143 9.58 4.91 4.24
N LEU A 144 9.72 4.04 3.24
CA LEU A 144 10.26 2.68 3.42
C LEU A 144 11.74 2.68 3.78
N SER A 145 12.52 3.60 3.22
CA SER A 145 13.95 3.75 3.53
C SER A 145 14.15 4.21 4.98
N LEU A 146 13.31 5.15 5.43
CA LEU A 146 13.28 5.58 6.83
C LEU A 146 12.89 4.44 7.78
N LEU A 147 11.87 3.66 7.43
CA LEU A 147 11.46 2.50 8.23
C LEU A 147 12.60 1.46 8.34
N LYS A 148 13.27 1.15 7.22
CA LYS A 148 14.43 0.24 7.22
C LYS A 148 15.58 0.80 8.06
N PHE A 149 15.84 2.10 7.98
CA PHE A 149 16.86 2.77 8.79
C PHE A 149 16.57 2.65 10.29
N LEU A 150 15.31 2.81 10.71
CA LEU A 150 14.93 2.63 12.12
C LEU A 150 15.18 1.21 12.62
N ILE A 151 14.81 0.21 11.81
CA ILE A 151 14.99 -1.21 12.12
C ILE A 151 16.48 -1.57 12.19
N GLN A 152 17.26 -1.15 11.18
CA GLN A 152 18.69 -1.47 11.08
C GLN A 152 19.52 -0.86 12.21
N ASN A 153 19.12 0.30 12.73
CA ASN A 153 19.82 0.97 13.82
C ASN A 153 19.24 0.66 15.21
N GLY A 154 18.26 -0.25 15.32
CA GLY A 154 17.64 -0.62 16.59
C GLY A 154 16.88 0.53 17.27
N LEU A 155 16.42 1.51 16.49
CA LEU A 155 15.71 2.70 16.97
C LEU A 155 14.20 2.46 17.16
N GLU A 156 13.74 1.22 16.98
CA GLU A 156 12.32 0.86 16.97
C GLU A 156 11.59 1.18 18.28
N GLU A 157 12.24 0.96 19.43
CA GLU A 157 11.65 1.27 20.73
C GLU A 157 11.75 2.75 21.09
N THR A 158 12.81 3.42 20.63
CA THR A 158 13.04 4.85 20.86
C THR A 158 12.07 5.70 20.03
N LEU A 159 11.88 5.35 18.76
CA LEU A 159 11.06 6.05 17.78
C LEU A 159 9.79 5.25 17.46
N LYS A 160 9.12 4.77 18.52
CA LYS A 160 8.00 3.82 18.43
C LYS A 160 6.76 4.42 17.76
N GLN A 161 6.45 5.68 18.04
CA GLN A 161 5.28 6.34 17.43
C GLN A 161 5.56 6.62 15.96
N THR A 162 6.80 7.01 15.64
CA THR A 162 7.23 7.23 14.26
C THR A 162 7.24 5.92 13.48
N LYS A 163 7.74 4.82 14.06
CA LYS A 163 7.68 3.49 13.44
C LYS A 163 6.25 3.09 13.10
N LYS A 164 5.32 3.20 14.06
CA LYS A 164 3.89 2.90 13.84
C LYS A 164 3.30 3.75 12.71
N LEU A 165 3.58 5.06 12.72
CA LEU A 165 3.13 5.95 11.67
C LEU A 165 3.70 5.53 10.30
N LEU A 166 4.98 5.20 10.21
CA LEU A 166 5.62 4.75 8.98
C LEU A 166 5.07 3.40 8.51
N GLU A 167 4.78 2.48 9.42
CA GLU A 167 4.11 1.21 9.11
C GLU A 167 2.72 1.43 8.53
N ILE A 168 1.92 2.32 9.13
CA ILE A 168 0.60 2.72 8.60
C ILE A 168 0.76 3.30 7.20
N ILE A 169 1.71 4.20 6.98
CA ILE A 169 1.95 4.81 5.65
C ILE A 169 2.39 3.75 4.64
N VAL A 170 3.30 2.86 5.01
CA VAL A 170 3.81 1.82 4.11
C VAL A 170 2.71 0.83 3.76
N THR A 171 1.93 0.32 4.71
CA THR A 171 0.85 -0.64 4.43
C THR A 171 -0.24 0.01 3.59
N THR A 172 -0.69 1.21 3.94
CA THR A 172 -1.75 1.90 3.20
C THR A 172 -1.32 2.35 1.80
N TYR A 173 -0.09 2.79 1.60
CA TYR A 173 0.37 3.29 0.29
C TYR A 173 0.82 2.18 -0.66
N VAL A 174 1.31 1.04 -0.13
CA VAL A 174 1.65 -0.14 -0.95
C VAL A 174 0.39 -0.79 -1.54
N ASP A 175 -0.73 -0.80 -0.80
CA ASP A 175 -2.00 -1.36 -1.27
C ASP A 175 -2.68 -0.52 -2.37
N ILE A 176 -2.28 0.74 -2.57
CA ILE A 176 -2.91 1.67 -3.53
C ILE A 176 -2.20 1.66 -4.91
N LYS A 177 -1.07 0.95 -5.06
CA LYS A 177 -0.34 0.84 -6.33
C LYS A 177 -0.75 -0.33 -7.24
N VAL A 178 -1.93 -0.92 -7.01
CA VAL A 178 -2.48 -2.01 -7.83
C VAL A 178 -3.45 -1.48 -8.89
#